data_AF-A0A9E3E4S7-F1
#
_entry.id   AF-A0A9E3E4S7-F1
#
_cell.length_a   1.000
_cell.length_b   1.000
_cell.length_c   1.000
_cell.angle_alpha   90.00
_cell.angle_beta   90.00
_cell.angle_gamma   90.00
#
_symmetry.space_group_name_H-M   'P 1'
#
loop_
_entity.id
_entity.type
_entity.pdbx_description
1 polymer ?
#
loop_
_entity_poly.entity_id
_entity_poly.type
_entity_poly.pdbx_seq_one_letter_code
_entity_poly.pdbx_strand_id
1 'polypeptide(L)'
;MSTGLTPLLTASVIFGWASGILFTVAGVYLSIRHRRLHPLLLLCVSAISFSWIEAPYDWAMYAQFPPTLPRMPSWWPLNMTWGGLPSSVPSGYIGYFVLPAVISAALGRGLSARFHWRRPITLLTVGLVIGFCWAVLFNAGIGARLGVFYYAYVIPGLGLFEGTKHQYPIYDAIAMAVPMMVFTYLLGRTDSQGRNIIEMWADKVSTTRLQSTALPIVAVIVIGNALYASVFAPHLITKQLGYVTSGTGEQLFPGVPNQPR
;
A
#
# COMPACT_ATOMS: atom_id res chain seq x y z
N MET A 1 33.40 8.88 0.96
CA MET A 1 32.05 8.71 0.40
C MET A 1 31.06 9.13 1.46
N SER A 2 30.17 10.08 1.17
CA SER A 2 29.24 10.64 2.15
C SER A 2 28.35 9.53 2.73
N THR A 3 28.43 9.33 4.05
CA THR A 3 27.67 8.36 4.85
C THR A 3 26.20 8.76 5.05
N GLY A 4 25.67 9.63 4.19
CA GLY A 4 24.34 10.23 4.32
C GLY A 4 23.33 9.65 3.32
N LEU A 5 22.05 9.76 3.66
CA LEU A 5 20.95 9.50 2.73
C LEU A 5 21.07 10.40 1.49
N THR A 6 20.88 9.83 0.31
CA THR A 6 20.78 10.64 -0.92
C THR A 6 19.53 11.52 -0.85
N PRO A 7 19.47 12.65 -1.59
CA PRO A 7 18.28 13.49 -1.63
C PRO A 7 16.98 12.73 -1.95
N LEU A 8 17.07 11.73 -2.83
CA LEU A 8 15.95 10.86 -3.18
C LEU A 8 15.50 9.98 -2.01
N LEU A 9 16.42 9.35 -1.29
CA LEU A 9 16.09 8.52 -0.12
C LEU A 9 15.52 9.39 1.00
N THR A 10 16.07 10.58 1.21
CA THR A 10 15.53 11.57 2.14
C THR A 10 14.11 11.97 1.76
N ALA A 11 13.85 12.28 0.49
CA ALA A 11 12.50 12.60 0.00
C ALA A 11 11.52 11.44 0.18
N SER A 12 11.98 10.20 -0.03
CA SER A 12 11.15 8.99 0.15
C SER A 12 10.78 8.76 1.62
N VAL A 13 11.73 8.97 2.54
CA VAL A 13 11.49 8.91 3.98
C VAL A 13 10.53 10.02 4.43
N ILE A 14 10.76 11.25 3.96
CA ILE A 14 9.88 12.39 4.24
C ILE A 14 8.48 12.11 3.71
N PHE A 15 8.34 11.60 2.49
CA PHE A 15 7.05 11.21 1.93
C PHE A 15 6.34 10.19 2.84
N GLY A 16 7.03 9.14 3.29
CA GLY A 16 6.45 8.11 4.15
C GLY A 16 5.89 8.66 5.47
N TRP A 17 6.66 9.52 6.15
CA TRP A 17 6.21 10.14 7.39
C TRP A 17 5.16 11.22 7.18
N ALA A 18 5.42 12.17 6.28
CA ALA A 18 4.56 13.33 6.07
C ALA A 18 3.19 12.90 5.56
N SER A 19 3.12 11.99 4.57
CA SER A 19 1.83 11.54 4.04
C SER A 19 1.00 10.81 5.09
N GLY A 20 1.59 9.92 5.89
CA GLY A 20 0.88 9.22 6.94
C GLY A 20 0.35 10.14 8.03
N ILE A 21 1.15 11.12 8.46
CA ILE A 21 0.73 12.14 9.43
C ILE A 21 -0.40 13.00 8.85
N LEU A 22 -0.22 13.54 7.63
CA LEU A 22 -1.19 14.46 7.01
C LEU A 22 -2.55 13.80 6.81
N PHE A 23 -2.61 12.58 6.26
CA PHE A 23 -3.88 11.90 6.06
C PHE A 23 -4.55 11.50 7.36
N THR A 24 -3.77 11.09 8.38
CA THR A 24 -4.32 10.77 9.69
C THR A 24 -4.89 12.01 10.38
N VAL A 25 -4.16 13.13 10.38
CA VAL A 25 -4.63 14.41 10.92
C VAL A 25 -5.88 14.89 10.18
N ALA A 26 -5.89 14.81 8.85
CA ALA A 26 -7.07 15.15 8.05
C ALA A 26 -8.26 14.24 8.39
N GLY A 27 -8.04 12.94 8.53
CA GLY A 27 -9.06 11.97 8.93
C GLY A 27 -9.64 12.28 10.31
N VAL A 28 -8.80 12.57 11.30
CA VAL A 28 -9.23 12.97 12.65
C VAL A 28 -10.00 14.29 12.61
N TYR A 29 -9.48 15.31 11.94
CA TYR A 29 -10.14 16.61 11.80
C TYR A 29 -11.53 16.48 11.18
N LEU A 30 -11.65 15.74 10.07
CA LEU A 30 -12.94 15.48 9.42
C LEU A 30 -13.86 14.67 10.35
N SER A 31 -13.33 13.74 11.12
CA SER A 31 -14.14 12.97 12.07
C SER A 31 -14.73 13.85 13.17
N ILE A 32 -13.94 14.77 13.72
CA ILE A 32 -14.39 15.76 14.71
C ILE A 32 -15.44 16.69 14.10
N ARG A 33 -15.17 17.23 12.90
CA ARG A 33 -16.07 18.15 12.20
C ARG A 33 -17.44 17.51 11.91
N HIS A 34 -17.46 16.25 11.51
CA HIS A 34 -18.68 15.51 11.20
C HIS A 34 -19.30 14.81 12.42
N ARG A 35 -18.67 14.92 13.61
CA ARG A 35 -19.07 14.28 14.87
C ARG A 35 -19.26 12.76 14.74
N ARG A 36 -18.48 12.12 13.86
CA ARG A 36 -18.45 10.67 13.63
C ARG A 36 -17.15 10.28 12.93
N LEU A 37 -16.79 9.00 12.92
CA LEU A 37 -15.60 8.54 12.20
C LEU A 37 -15.73 8.80 10.70
N HIS A 38 -14.78 9.53 10.12
CA HIS A 38 -14.76 9.81 8.70
C HIS A 38 -14.17 8.61 7.93
N PRO A 39 -14.70 8.24 6.73
CA PRO A 39 -14.14 7.16 5.92
C PRO A 39 -12.63 7.24 5.70
N LEU A 40 -12.08 8.46 5.56
CA LEU A 40 -10.64 8.69 5.43
C LEU A 40 -9.85 8.14 6.64
N LEU A 41 -10.32 8.40 7.86
CA LEU A 41 -9.67 7.89 9.06
C LEU A 41 -9.73 6.37 9.13
N LEU A 42 -10.88 5.79 8.75
CA LEU A 42 -11.04 4.33 8.67
C LEU A 42 -10.05 3.70 7.68
N LEU A 43 -9.79 4.35 6.53
CA LEU A 43 -8.77 3.88 5.59
C LEU A 43 -7.34 4.01 6.15
N CYS A 44 -7.03 5.11 6.85
CA CYS A 44 -5.72 5.25 7.52
C CYS A 44 -5.50 4.14 8.55
N VAL A 45 -6.53 3.85 9.37
CA VAL A 45 -6.52 2.76 10.34
C VAL A 45 -6.34 1.40 9.65
N SER A 46 -7.06 1.18 8.54
CA SER A 46 -6.90 -0.04 7.74
C SER A 46 -5.46 -0.19 7.24
N ALA A 47 -4.91 0.84 6.58
CA ALA A 47 -3.57 0.84 6.01
C ALA A 47 -2.47 0.55 7.04
N ILE A 48 -2.52 1.23 8.20
CA ILE A 48 -1.54 0.98 9.25
C ILE A 48 -1.71 -0.43 9.85
N SER A 49 -2.95 -0.93 9.95
CA SER A 49 -3.24 -2.22 10.60
C SER A 49 -2.73 -3.44 9.85
N PHE A 50 -2.55 -3.38 8.53
CA PHE A 50 -1.97 -4.46 7.74
C PHE A 50 -0.52 -4.21 7.33
N SER A 51 0.06 -3.05 7.70
CA SER A 51 1.46 -2.72 7.41
C SER A 51 2.46 -3.74 7.94
N TRP A 52 2.03 -4.58 8.88
CA TRP A 52 2.88 -5.66 9.38
C TRP A 52 3.15 -6.77 8.36
N ILE A 53 2.26 -6.94 7.37
CA ILE A 53 2.39 -7.93 6.30
C ILE A 53 3.42 -7.46 5.25
N GLU A 54 3.80 -6.18 5.26
CA GLU A 54 4.81 -5.67 4.31
C GLU A 54 6.12 -6.43 4.41
N ALA A 55 6.61 -6.67 5.63
CA ALA A 55 7.89 -7.34 5.79
C ALA A 55 7.93 -8.75 5.15
N PRO A 56 6.93 -9.63 5.40
CA PRO A 56 6.86 -10.90 4.66
C PRO A 56 6.52 -10.71 3.18
N TYR A 57 5.79 -9.68 2.78
CA TYR A 57 5.48 -9.37 1.38
C TYR A 57 6.75 -9.04 0.59
N ASP A 58 7.54 -8.07 1.05
CA ASP A 58 8.83 -7.70 0.48
C ASP A 58 9.76 -8.89 0.37
N TRP A 59 9.81 -9.72 1.42
CA TRP A 59 10.58 -10.96 1.40
C TRP A 59 10.08 -11.91 0.30
N ALA A 60 8.76 -12.09 0.15
CA ALA A 60 8.16 -12.93 -0.88
C ALA A 60 8.44 -12.41 -2.30
N MET A 61 8.53 -11.10 -2.45
CA MET A 61 8.79 -10.41 -3.71
C MET A 61 10.28 -10.27 -4.06
N TYR A 62 11.17 -10.70 -3.17
CA TYR A 62 12.60 -10.46 -3.27
C TYR A 62 12.99 -8.96 -3.29
N ALA A 63 12.20 -8.11 -2.64
CA ALA A 63 12.47 -6.69 -2.52
C ALA A 63 13.61 -6.44 -1.51
N GLN A 64 14.52 -5.54 -1.88
CA GLN A 64 15.66 -5.13 -1.07
C GLN A 64 15.79 -3.62 -1.04
N PHE A 65 16.07 -3.09 0.15
CA PHE A 65 16.18 -1.66 0.40
C PHE A 65 17.63 -1.24 0.71
N PRO A 66 18.03 0.01 0.39
CA PRO A 66 19.36 0.52 0.68
C PRO A 66 19.74 0.38 2.18
N PRO A 67 20.95 -0.12 2.50
CA PRO A 67 21.38 -0.36 3.89
C PRO A 67 21.42 0.90 4.75
N THR A 68 21.52 2.07 4.13
CA THR A 68 21.57 3.39 4.79
C THR A 68 20.22 3.88 5.31
N LEU A 69 19.10 3.26 4.90
CA LEU A 69 17.78 3.63 5.41
C LEU A 69 17.63 3.27 6.89
N PRO A 70 17.04 4.15 7.72
CA PRO A 70 16.70 3.82 9.09
C PRO A 70 15.80 2.59 9.15
N ARG A 71 16.18 1.58 9.94
CA ARG A 71 15.46 0.30 10.03
C ARG A 71 14.51 0.26 11.22
N MET A 72 13.54 -0.64 11.12
CA MET A 72 12.77 -1.08 12.27
C MET A 72 13.70 -1.71 13.33
N PRO A 73 13.35 -1.61 14.63
CA PRO A 73 14.14 -2.25 15.68
C PRO A 73 14.27 -3.76 15.45
N SER A 74 15.43 -4.33 15.79
CA SER A 74 15.74 -5.74 15.53
C SER A 74 14.81 -6.74 16.23
N TRP A 75 14.21 -6.33 17.36
CA TRP A 75 13.26 -7.12 18.13
C TRP A 75 11.82 -7.06 17.60
N TRP A 76 11.54 -6.21 16.60
CA TRP A 76 10.20 -6.05 16.07
C TRP A 76 9.91 -7.10 14.98
N PRO A 77 8.70 -7.71 14.94
CA PRO A 77 8.34 -8.72 13.94
C PRO A 77 8.48 -8.25 12.47
N LEU A 78 8.56 -6.94 12.22
CA LEU A 78 8.73 -6.38 10.86
C LEU A 78 10.16 -6.34 10.37
N ASN A 79 11.12 -6.81 11.18
CA ASN A 79 12.50 -6.91 10.75
C ASN A 79 12.81 -8.20 9.95
N MET A 80 11.77 -8.87 9.41
CA MET A 80 11.89 -10.13 8.67
C MET A 80 12.35 -9.98 7.21
N THR A 81 12.41 -8.76 6.67
CA THR A 81 12.94 -8.53 5.31
C THR A 81 14.45 -8.68 5.26
N TRP A 82 14.98 -8.96 4.07
CA TRP A 82 16.42 -9.01 3.86
C TRP A 82 17.05 -7.62 4.07
N GLY A 83 17.65 -7.42 5.24
CA GLY A 83 18.20 -6.13 5.67
C GLY A 83 17.24 -5.25 6.49
N GLY A 84 16.06 -5.76 6.87
CA GLY A 84 15.11 -5.10 7.77
C GLY A 84 14.22 -4.06 7.10
N LEU A 85 12.97 -3.91 7.55
CA LEU A 85 12.03 -2.97 6.92
C LEU A 85 12.41 -1.52 7.27
N PRO A 86 12.45 -0.57 6.31
CA PRO A 86 12.67 0.83 6.65
C PRO A 86 11.59 1.37 7.58
N SER A 87 11.99 2.18 8.57
CA SER A 87 11.08 2.62 9.64
C SER A 87 9.97 3.55 9.17
N SER A 88 10.15 4.22 8.03
CA SER A 88 9.12 5.07 7.42
C SER A 88 8.02 4.29 6.70
N VAL A 89 8.21 3.00 6.41
CA VAL A 89 7.29 2.23 5.57
C VAL A 89 5.91 2.06 6.20
N PRO A 90 5.74 1.68 7.48
CA PRO A 90 4.40 1.55 8.07
C PRO A 90 3.57 2.84 8.03
N SER A 91 4.19 3.99 8.26
CA SER A 91 3.51 5.29 8.07
C SER A 91 3.26 5.58 6.58
N GLY A 92 4.24 5.26 5.72
CA GLY A 92 4.17 5.46 4.29
C GLY A 92 3.07 4.65 3.60
N TYR A 93 2.66 3.52 4.19
CA TYR A 93 1.50 2.75 3.75
C TYR A 93 0.22 3.57 3.68
N ILE A 94 0.01 4.46 4.67
CA ILE A 94 -1.14 5.36 4.64
C ILE A 94 -1.04 6.22 3.38
N GLY A 95 0.08 6.89 3.14
CA GLY A 95 0.25 7.69 1.92
C GLY A 95 0.11 6.89 0.64
N TYR A 96 0.77 5.73 0.57
CA TYR A 96 0.83 4.88 -0.61
C TYR A 96 -0.55 4.36 -1.02
N PHE A 97 -1.40 3.95 -0.08
CA PHE A 97 -2.75 3.43 -0.40
C PHE A 97 -3.84 4.51 -0.39
N VAL A 98 -3.75 5.50 0.51
CA VAL A 98 -4.82 6.49 0.69
C VAL A 98 -4.75 7.60 -0.35
N LEU A 99 -3.56 8.08 -0.74
CA LEU A 99 -3.43 9.13 -1.75
C LEU A 99 -4.07 8.75 -3.09
N PRO A 100 -3.69 7.62 -3.75
CA PRO A 100 -4.33 7.22 -5.00
C PRO A 100 -5.82 6.94 -4.79
N ALA A 101 -6.25 6.41 -3.64
CA ALA A 101 -7.67 6.18 -3.36
C ALA A 101 -8.48 7.48 -3.26
N VAL A 102 -7.93 8.54 -2.66
CA VAL A 102 -8.58 9.86 -2.59
C VAL A 102 -8.74 10.47 -3.97
N ILE A 103 -7.67 10.44 -4.77
CA ILE A 103 -7.68 10.92 -6.17
C ILE A 103 -8.71 10.13 -6.99
N SER A 104 -8.67 8.81 -6.88
CA SER A 104 -9.56 7.90 -7.61
C SER A 104 -11.02 8.06 -7.20
N ALA A 105 -11.30 8.29 -5.91
CA ALA A 105 -12.65 8.47 -5.43
C ALA A 105 -13.23 9.80 -5.95
N ALA A 106 -12.43 10.87 -6.00
CA ALA A 106 -12.84 12.13 -6.59
C ALA A 106 -13.13 11.99 -8.09
N LEU A 107 -12.21 11.38 -8.85
CA LEU A 107 -12.38 11.15 -10.28
C LEU A 107 -13.55 10.23 -10.59
N GLY A 108 -13.67 9.10 -9.88
CA GLY A 108 -14.75 8.13 -10.09
C GLY A 108 -16.13 8.71 -9.77
N ARG A 109 -16.26 9.56 -8.75
CA ARG A 109 -17.51 10.32 -8.50
C ARG A 109 -17.81 11.30 -9.63
N GLY A 110 -16.80 12.03 -10.11
CA GLY A 110 -16.96 12.98 -11.21
C GLY A 110 -17.39 12.30 -12.51
N LEU A 111 -16.74 11.19 -12.88
CA LEU A 111 -17.08 10.40 -14.07
C LEU A 111 -18.48 9.80 -13.95
N SER A 112 -18.83 9.22 -12.80
CA SER A 112 -20.16 8.67 -12.56
C SER A 112 -21.25 9.73 -12.66
N ALA A 113 -21.03 10.94 -12.13
CA ALA A 113 -21.98 12.04 -12.23
C ALA A 113 -22.11 12.59 -13.66
N ARG A 114 -20.98 12.72 -14.38
CA ARG A 114 -20.94 13.27 -15.75
C ARG A 114 -21.56 12.34 -16.79
N PHE A 115 -21.30 11.04 -16.69
CA PHE A 115 -21.72 10.05 -17.69
C PHE A 115 -22.89 9.18 -17.24
N HIS A 116 -23.49 9.47 -16.07
CA HIS A 116 -24.54 8.68 -15.44
C HIS A 116 -24.18 7.20 -15.27
N TRP A 117 -22.89 6.89 -15.13
CA TRP A 117 -22.42 5.53 -14.94
C TRP A 117 -22.73 5.02 -13.54
N ARG A 118 -22.86 3.69 -13.42
CA ARG A 118 -23.09 3.00 -12.14
C ARG A 118 -21.91 3.24 -11.20
N ARG A 119 -22.13 4.09 -10.19
CA ARG A 119 -21.11 4.55 -9.23
C ARG A 119 -20.24 3.44 -8.62
N PRO A 120 -20.78 2.29 -8.15
CA PRO A 120 -19.97 1.22 -7.61
C PRO A 120 -18.89 0.71 -8.58
N ILE A 121 -19.31 0.38 -9.80
CA ILE A 121 -18.43 -0.18 -10.83
C ILE A 121 -17.41 0.88 -11.25
N THR A 122 -17.86 2.13 -11.47
CA THR A 122 -16.96 3.23 -11.84
C THR A 122 -15.88 3.47 -10.79
N LEU A 123 -16.22 3.45 -9.49
CA LEU A 123 -15.23 3.62 -8.42
C LEU A 123 -14.22 2.47 -8.39
N LEU A 124 -14.67 1.22 -8.55
CA LEU A 124 -13.78 0.07 -8.60
C LEU A 124 -12.84 0.13 -9.81
N THR A 125 -13.38 0.37 -11.01
CA THR A 125 -12.58 0.47 -12.23
C THR A 125 -11.56 1.61 -12.16
N VAL A 126 -11.98 2.81 -11.74
CA VAL A 126 -11.08 3.96 -11.62
C VAL A 126 -10.01 3.72 -10.57
N GLY A 127 -10.38 3.15 -9.41
CA GLY A 127 -9.45 2.81 -8.35
C GLY A 127 -8.41 1.77 -8.79
N LEU A 128 -8.82 0.77 -9.57
CA LEU A 128 -7.91 -0.25 -10.11
C LEU A 128 -6.94 0.36 -11.13
N VAL A 129 -7.43 1.16 -12.08
CA VAL A 129 -6.59 1.77 -13.12
C VAL A 129 -5.59 2.75 -12.53
N ILE A 130 -6.06 3.67 -11.68
CA ILE A 130 -5.17 4.66 -11.05
C ILE A 130 -4.24 3.98 -10.06
N GLY A 131 -4.71 2.97 -9.30
CA GLY A 131 -3.87 2.20 -8.40
C GLY A 131 -2.75 1.46 -9.13
N PHE A 132 -3.05 0.86 -10.28
CA PHE A 132 -2.06 0.21 -11.12
C PHE A 132 -1.03 1.22 -11.65
N CYS A 133 -1.48 2.35 -12.21
CA CYS A 133 -0.58 3.41 -12.69
C CYS A 133 0.28 3.98 -11.56
N TRP A 134 -0.30 4.16 -10.37
CA TRP A 134 0.41 4.60 -9.17
C TRP A 134 1.48 3.60 -8.75
N ALA A 135 1.15 2.31 -8.69
CA ALA A 135 2.09 1.26 -8.32
C ALA A 135 3.23 1.14 -9.34
N VAL A 136 2.96 1.22 -10.65
CA VAL A 136 4.01 1.25 -11.68
C VAL A 136 4.90 2.49 -11.52
N LEU A 137 4.32 3.69 -11.37
CA LEU A 137 5.10 4.92 -11.24
C LEU A 137 5.97 4.91 -9.97
N PHE A 138 5.37 4.51 -8.85
CA PHE A 138 6.04 4.53 -7.55
C PHE A 138 7.04 3.36 -7.42
N ASN A 139 6.63 2.13 -7.73
CA ASN A 139 7.49 0.97 -7.50
C ASN A 139 8.47 0.72 -8.66
N ALA A 140 8.04 0.81 -9.91
CA ALA A 140 8.94 0.62 -11.05
C ALA A 140 9.80 1.88 -11.31
N GLY A 141 9.17 3.05 -11.26
CA GLY A 141 9.84 4.33 -11.45
C GLY A 141 10.70 4.73 -10.24
N ILE A 142 10.07 5.13 -9.14
CA ILE A 142 10.82 5.65 -7.98
C ILE A 142 11.60 4.54 -7.26
N GLY A 143 10.99 3.37 -7.06
CA GLY A 143 11.61 2.19 -6.46
C GLY A 143 12.76 1.66 -7.30
N ALA A 144 12.43 0.84 -8.30
CA ALA A 144 13.38 0.06 -9.07
C ALA A 144 14.27 0.90 -9.99
N ARG A 145 13.77 1.99 -10.61
CA ARG A 145 14.60 2.78 -11.54
C ARG A 145 15.51 3.78 -10.84
N LEU A 146 15.01 4.44 -9.78
CA LEU A 146 15.79 5.46 -9.05
C LEU A 146 16.51 4.91 -7.80
N GLY A 147 16.25 3.66 -7.42
CA GLY A 147 17.03 2.93 -6.42
C GLY A 147 16.57 3.11 -4.97
N VAL A 148 15.29 3.39 -4.75
CA VAL A 148 14.69 3.36 -3.40
C VAL A 148 14.55 1.91 -2.90
N PHE A 149 14.39 0.95 -3.82
CA PHE A 149 14.51 -0.49 -3.58
C PHE A 149 14.70 -1.23 -4.92
N TYR A 150 15.19 -2.47 -4.87
CA TYR A 150 15.33 -3.32 -6.05
C TYR A 150 14.77 -4.72 -5.79
N TYR A 151 14.42 -5.43 -6.86
CA TYR A 151 13.94 -6.81 -6.81
C TYR A 151 15.05 -7.78 -7.24
N ALA A 152 15.45 -8.70 -6.36
CA ALA A 152 16.53 -9.64 -6.68
C ALA A 152 16.09 -10.70 -7.69
N TYR A 153 14.82 -11.12 -7.65
CA TYR A 153 14.23 -12.06 -8.60
C TYR A 153 12.80 -11.66 -8.97
N VAL A 154 12.39 -12.04 -10.18
CA VAL A 154 11.01 -11.94 -10.68
C VAL A 154 10.59 -13.24 -11.38
N ILE A 155 9.29 -13.44 -11.57
CA ILE A 155 8.76 -14.55 -12.38
C ILE A 155 9.08 -14.29 -13.86
N PRO A 156 9.76 -15.21 -14.56
CA PRO A 156 10.08 -15.04 -15.98
C PRO A 156 8.83 -14.82 -16.84
N GLY A 157 8.90 -13.88 -17.77
CA GLY A 157 7.80 -13.45 -18.64
C GLY A 157 6.77 -12.53 -17.96
N LEU A 158 6.88 -12.29 -16.66
CA LEU A 158 6.01 -11.38 -15.89
C LEU A 158 6.79 -10.23 -15.22
N GLY A 159 8.05 -10.03 -15.61
CA GLY A 159 8.86 -8.89 -15.21
C GLY A 159 9.03 -7.88 -16.35
N LEU A 160 9.21 -6.61 -15.99
CA LEU A 160 9.79 -5.60 -16.87
C LEU A 160 11.31 -5.62 -16.66
N PHE A 161 12.09 -5.42 -17.73
CA PHE A 161 13.57 -5.35 -17.68
C PHE A 161 14.22 -6.56 -16.98
N GLU A 162 13.67 -7.76 -17.19
CA GLU A 162 14.13 -9.01 -16.59
C GLU A 162 15.63 -9.22 -16.76
N GLY A 163 16.28 -9.71 -15.70
CA GLY A 163 17.73 -9.97 -15.69
C GLY A 163 18.59 -8.74 -15.46
N THR A 164 18.00 -7.54 -15.41
CA THR A 164 18.71 -6.30 -15.07
C THR A 164 18.53 -5.94 -13.60
N LYS A 165 19.41 -5.09 -13.07
CA LYS A 165 19.24 -4.47 -11.75
C LYS A 165 17.90 -3.73 -11.58
N HIS A 166 17.34 -3.20 -12.66
CA HIS A 166 16.11 -2.40 -12.66
C HIS A 166 14.86 -3.22 -12.99
N GLN A 167 14.94 -4.55 -12.85
CA GLN A 167 13.79 -5.41 -13.10
C GLN A 167 12.61 -5.08 -12.17
N TYR A 168 11.40 -5.21 -12.69
CA TYR A 168 10.18 -4.89 -11.95
C TYR A 168 9.09 -5.95 -12.18
N PRO A 169 8.55 -6.59 -11.13
CA PRO A 169 7.46 -7.55 -11.26
C PRO A 169 6.13 -6.85 -11.58
N ILE A 170 5.61 -6.94 -12.82
CA ILE A 170 4.37 -6.23 -13.18
C ILE A 170 3.15 -6.74 -12.39
N TYR A 171 3.22 -7.99 -11.95
CA TYR A 171 2.22 -8.62 -11.08
C TYR A 171 2.13 -7.94 -9.70
N ASP A 172 3.20 -7.28 -9.23
CA ASP A 172 3.16 -6.44 -8.03
C ASP A 172 2.25 -5.23 -8.21
N ALA A 173 2.32 -4.57 -9.37
CA ALA A 173 1.47 -3.41 -9.65
C ALA A 173 -0.01 -3.79 -9.62
N ILE A 174 -0.35 -4.98 -10.13
CA ILE A 174 -1.71 -5.51 -10.12
C ILE A 174 -2.13 -5.82 -8.68
N ALA A 175 -1.27 -6.49 -7.91
CA ALA A 175 -1.50 -6.81 -6.50
C ALA A 175 -1.75 -5.54 -5.67
N MET A 176 -0.91 -4.51 -5.82
CA MET A 176 -1.06 -3.23 -5.11
C MET A 176 -2.28 -2.42 -5.53
N ALA A 177 -2.70 -2.53 -6.79
CA ALA A 177 -3.89 -1.84 -7.29
C ALA A 177 -5.19 -2.35 -6.64
N VAL A 178 -5.24 -3.61 -6.20
CA VAL A 178 -6.45 -4.23 -5.62
C VAL A 178 -6.85 -3.59 -4.28
N PRO A 179 -5.95 -3.40 -3.29
CA PRO A 179 -6.25 -2.60 -2.09
C PRO A 179 -6.70 -1.18 -2.40
N MET A 180 -6.05 -0.50 -3.35
CA MET A 180 -6.41 0.87 -3.75
C MET A 180 -7.80 0.94 -4.41
N MET A 181 -8.16 -0.08 -5.21
CA MET A 181 -9.49 -0.24 -5.77
C MET A 181 -10.56 -0.33 -4.68
N VAL A 182 -10.35 -1.19 -3.67
CA VAL A 182 -11.29 -1.34 -2.56
C VAL A 182 -11.36 -0.07 -1.72
N PHE A 183 -10.22 0.56 -1.43
CA PHE A 183 -10.17 1.83 -0.70
C PHE A 183 -10.91 2.95 -1.44
N THR A 184 -10.74 3.02 -2.76
CA THR A 184 -11.47 3.96 -3.62
C THR A 184 -12.96 3.73 -3.52
N TYR A 185 -13.41 2.48 -3.54
CA TYR A 185 -14.82 2.14 -3.38
C TYR A 185 -15.34 2.54 -1.99
N LEU A 186 -14.64 2.17 -0.91
CA LEU A 186 -15.04 2.50 0.47
C LEU A 186 -15.08 4.02 0.72
N LEU A 187 -14.14 4.78 0.17
CA LEU A 187 -14.11 6.23 0.31
C LEU A 187 -15.11 6.93 -0.63
N GLY A 188 -15.29 6.40 -1.82
CA GLY A 188 -16.10 7.00 -2.88
C GLY A 188 -17.58 6.70 -2.78
N ARG A 189 -17.96 5.55 -2.20
CA ARG A 189 -19.34 5.09 -2.05
C ARG A 189 -19.89 5.52 -0.70
N THR A 190 -20.43 6.72 -0.68
CA THR A 190 -21.07 7.30 0.50
C THR A 190 -22.57 7.51 0.32
N ASP A 191 -23.31 7.60 1.43
CA ASP A 191 -24.70 8.06 1.48
C ASP A 191 -24.82 9.60 1.52
N SER A 192 -26.04 10.11 1.67
CA SER A 192 -26.32 11.55 1.77
C SER A 192 -25.71 12.19 3.03
N GLN A 193 -25.45 11.41 4.07
CA GLN A 193 -24.79 11.88 5.27
C GLN A 193 -23.26 11.81 5.13
N GLY A 194 -22.72 11.18 4.09
CA GLY A 194 -21.30 10.97 3.85
C GLY A 194 -20.72 9.69 4.48
N ARG A 195 -21.57 8.76 4.96
CA ARG A 195 -21.15 7.49 5.56
C ARG A 195 -20.80 6.49 4.47
N ASN A 196 -19.71 5.76 4.64
CA ASN A 196 -19.40 4.63 3.77
C ASN A 196 -20.26 3.39 4.08
N ILE A 197 -20.09 2.34 3.28
CA ILE A 197 -20.87 1.09 3.43
C ILE A 197 -20.63 0.37 4.77
N ILE A 198 -19.44 0.51 5.35
CA ILE A 198 -19.07 -0.13 6.62
C ILE A 198 -19.74 0.63 7.77
N GLU A 199 -19.71 1.96 7.76
CA GLU A 199 -20.44 2.80 8.73
C GLU A 199 -21.94 2.54 8.67
N MET A 200 -22.53 2.52 7.47
CA MET A 200 -23.96 2.23 7.30
C MET A 200 -24.34 0.85 7.84
N TRP A 201 -23.50 -0.16 7.63
CA TRP A 201 -23.70 -1.49 8.18
C TRP A 201 -23.57 -1.49 9.71
N ALA A 202 -22.52 -0.86 10.25
CA ALA A 202 -22.29 -0.80 11.68
C ALA A 202 -23.45 -0.10 12.42
N ASP A 203 -23.94 1.02 11.90
CA ASP A 203 -25.10 1.74 12.47
C ASP A 203 -26.36 0.86 12.46
N LYS A 204 -26.54 0.02 11.44
CA LYS A 204 -27.70 -0.86 11.33
C LYS A 204 -27.69 -1.99 12.36
N VAL A 205 -26.51 -2.52 12.70
CA VAL A 205 -26.38 -3.67 13.61
C VAL A 205 -26.05 -3.27 15.05
N SER A 206 -25.66 -2.02 15.29
CA SER A 206 -25.30 -1.53 16.62
C SER A 206 -26.53 -1.17 17.43
N THR A 207 -26.52 -1.55 18.72
CA THR A 207 -27.54 -1.11 19.68
C THR A 207 -27.07 0.08 20.51
N THR A 208 -25.76 0.33 20.56
CA THR A 208 -25.17 1.44 21.33
C THR A 208 -24.25 2.31 20.47
N ARG A 209 -24.04 3.57 20.90
CA ARG A 209 -23.11 4.49 20.24
C ARG A 209 -21.66 3.98 20.23
N LEU A 210 -21.26 3.28 21.29
CA LEU A 210 -19.94 2.70 21.40
C LEU A 210 -19.74 1.59 20.35
N GLN A 211 -20.73 0.73 20.16
CA GLN A 211 -20.68 -0.30 19.10
C GLN A 211 -20.64 0.32 17.70
N SER A 212 -21.45 1.34 17.43
CA SER A 212 -21.50 2.05 16.13
C SER A 212 -20.16 2.72 15.80
N THR A 213 -19.36 3.07 16.81
CA THR A 213 -18.00 3.62 16.64
C THR A 213 -16.94 2.52 16.54
N ALA A 214 -17.02 1.44 17.33
CA ALA A 214 -16.02 0.39 17.37
C ALA A 214 -16.11 -0.58 16.18
N LEU A 215 -17.32 -0.94 15.73
CA LEU A 215 -17.52 -1.91 14.65
C LEU A 215 -16.88 -1.49 13.33
N PRO A 216 -16.99 -0.24 12.86
CA PRO A 216 -16.30 0.18 11.64
C PRO A 216 -14.79 0.03 11.72
N ILE A 217 -14.20 0.33 12.88
CA ILE A 217 -12.75 0.21 13.13
C ILE A 217 -12.34 -1.25 13.02
N VAL A 218 -13.03 -2.15 13.73
CA VAL A 218 -12.75 -3.59 13.67
C VAL A 218 -12.94 -4.12 12.25
N ALA A 219 -14.02 -3.72 11.58
CA ALA A 219 -14.31 -4.15 10.21
C ALA A 219 -13.21 -3.75 9.23
N VAL A 220 -12.71 -2.50 9.26
CA VAL A 220 -11.64 -2.08 8.34
C VAL A 220 -10.29 -2.71 8.65
N ILE A 221 -10.03 -3.07 9.91
CA ILE A 221 -8.85 -3.86 10.29
C ILE A 221 -8.95 -5.26 9.69
N VAL A 222 -10.08 -5.95 9.90
CA VAL A 222 -10.29 -7.31 9.38
C VAL A 222 -10.28 -7.34 7.86
N ILE A 223 -11.06 -6.45 7.21
CA ILE A 223 -11.12 -6.37 5.75
C ILE A 223 -9.75 -5.99 5.18
N GLY A 224 -9.06 -5.01 5.77
CA GLY A 224 -7.73 -4.59 5.33
C GLY A 224 -6.72 -5.73 5.38
N ASN A 225 -6.65 -6.44 6.50
CA ASN A 225 -5.75 -7.59 6.65
C ASN A 225 -6.12 -8.74 5.71
N ALA A 226 -7.40 -9.08 5.58
CA ALA A 226 -7.83 -10.13 4.66
C ALA A 226 -7.54 -9.79 3.19
N LEU A 227 -7.76 -8.53 2.81
CA LEU A 227 -7.48 -8.03 1.46
C LEU A 227 -6.00 -7.99 1.15
N TYR A 228 -5.19 -7.50 2.09
CA TYR A 228 -3.74 -7.44 1.88
C TYR A 228 -3.12 -8.85 1.91
N ALA A 229 -3.62 -9.74 2.77
CA ALA A 229 -3.24 -11.15 2.77
C ALA A 229 -3.61 -11.87 1.46
N SER A 230 -4.75 -11.54 0.84
CA SER A 230 -5.17 -12.18 -0.42
C SER A 230 -4.30 -11.80 -1.61
N VAL A 231 -3.69 -10.60 -1.59
CA VAL A 231 -2.70 -10.21 -2.61
C VAL A 231 -1.29 -10.68 -2.26
N PHE A 232 -0.95 -10.76 -0.98
CA PHE A 232 0.30 -11.34 -0.49
C PHE A 232 0.45 -12.84 -0.79
N ALA A 233 -0.59 -13.64 -0.49
CA ALA A 233 -0.51 -15.10 -0.49
C ALA A 233 -0.07 -15.69 -1.84
N PRO A 234 -0.56 -15.23 -3.01
CA PRO A 234 -0.05 -15.68 -4.30
C PRO A 234 1.46 -15.51 -4.46
N HIS A 235 2.03 -14.38 -4.03
CA HIS A 235 3.47 -14.14 -4.13
C HIS A 235 4.26 -15.11 -3.25
N LEU A 236 3.80 -15.31 -2.01
CA LEU A 236 4.39 -16.30 -1.11
C LEU A 236 4.36 -17.70 -1.74
N ILE A 237 3.22 -18.12 -2.29
CA ILE A 237 3.08 -19.43 -2.95
C ILE A 237 4.04 -19.54 -4.13
N THR A 238 4.09 -18.56 -5.02
CA THR A 238 4.99 -18.61 -6.19
C THR A 238 6.47 -18.65 -5.81
N LYS A 239 6.86 -17.96 -4.73
CA LYS A 239 8.21 -18.05 -4.18
C LYS A 239 8.50 -19.45 -3.64
N GLN A 240 7.63 -19.99 -2.81
CA GLN A 240 7.80 -21.32 -2.20
C GLN A 240 7.82 -22.46 -3.25
N LEU A 241 7.06 -22.30 -4.34
CA LEU A 241 7.07 -23.22 -5.48
C LEU A 241 8.27 -23.03 -6.41
N GLY A 242 9.13 -22.03 -6.15
CA GLY A 242 10.35 -21.79 -6.91
C GLY A 242 10.13 -21.19 -8.30
N TYR A 243 8.99 -20.53 -8.55
CA TYR A 243 8.65 -19.90 -9.83
C TYR A 243 9.31 -18.52 -10.05
N VAL A 244 9.79 -17.88 -8.99
CA VAL A 244 10.47 -16.58 -9.07
C VAL A 244 11.96 -16.82 -9.32
N THR A 245 12.38 -16.83 -10.59
CA THR A 245 13.69 -17.37 -11.00
C THR A 245 14.55 -16.44 -11.84
N SER A 246 13.96 -15.43 -12.48
CA SER A 246 14.73 -14.46 -13.27
C SER A 246 15.39 -13.46 -12.32
N GLY A 247 16.70 -13.56 -12.13
CA GLY A 247 17.48 -12.68 -11.28
C GLY A 247 18.54 -11.89 -12.04
N THR A 248 19.09 -10.87 -11.39
CA THR A 248 20.24 -10.11 -11.90
C THR A 248 21.55 -10.73 -11.43
N GLY A 249 22.55 -10.77 -12.31
CA GLY A 249 23.94 -11.10 -11.95
C GLY A 249 24.68 -9.93 -11.27
N GLU A 250 24.07 -8.75 -11.23
CA GLU A 250 24.65 -7.55 -10.61
C GLU A 250 24.32 -7.47 -9.12
N GLN A 251 25.20 -6.81 -8.37
CA GLN A 251 24.93 -6.48 -6.97
C GLN A 251 23.91 -5.33 -6.87
N LEU A 252 22.82 -5.55 -6.13
CA LEU A 252 21.76 -4.55 -5.96
C LEU A 252 22.24 -3.32 -5.17
N PHE A 253 22.96 -3.55 -4.09
CA PHE A 253 23.61 -2.49 -3.30
C PHE A 253 25.08 -2.83 -3.00
N PRO A 254 26.01 -1.89 -3.20
CA PRO A 254 27.43 -2.14 -2.97
C PRO A 254 27.72 -2.70 -1.58
N GLY A 255 28.44 -3.82 -1.51
CA GLY A 255 28.83 -4.46 -0.24
C GLY A 255 27.70 -5.21 0.48
N VAL A 256 26.49 -5.29 -0.09
CA VAL A 256 25.37 -6.05 0.47
C VAL A 256 25.07 -7.25 -0.44
N PRO A 257 25.06 -8.49 0.07
CA PRO A 257 24.64 -9.64 -0.73
C PRO A 257 23.19 -9.53 -1.18
N ASN A 258 22.92 -9.91 -2.43
CA ASN A 258 21.57 -10.09 -2.92
C ASN A 258 20.87 -11.20 -2.13
N GLN A 259 19.54 -11.14 -2.04
CA GLN A 259 18.76 -12.10 -1.28
C GLN A 259 18.93 -13.47 -1.93
N PRO A 260 19.20 -14.53 -1.16
CA PRO A 260 19.32 -15.87 -1.71
C PRO A 260 17.97 -16.33 -2.24
N ARG A 261 18.00 -17.19 -3.27
CA ARG A 261 16.81 -17.80 -3.85
C ARG A 261 16.10 -18.68 -2.85
#